data_AF-A0A4V3JKQ9-F1
#
_entry.id   AF-A0A4V3JKQ9-F1
#
_cell.length_a   1.000
_cell.length_b   1.000
_cell.length_c   1.000
_cell.angle_alpha   90.00
_cell.angle_beta   90.00
_cell.angle_gamma   90.00
#
_symmetry.space_group_name_H-M   'P 1'
#
loop_
_entity.id
_entity.type
_entity.pdbx_description
1 polymer ?
#
loop_
_entity_poly.entity_id
_entity_poly.type
_entity_poly.pdbx_seq_one_letter_code
_entity_poly.pdbx_strand_id
1 'polypeptide(L)'
;MNGKWLYVVLVFSILNCLKNSESEKKNSKILRDAFHNGQLSFVQTILQEIKEERELTEEESLFYFKTLFYSGKWKEFFSLWTQINTKTPEIVLLYFKAVLISKQPVLVSTEDEKKLLDLLPISPEACLLYLKYQKKGTSSKQKKLFLAQGKLFQTHIDRLGIELGEMK
;
A
#
# COMPACT_ATOMS: atom_id res chain seq x y z
N MET A 1 8.94 55.08 -15.25
CA MET A 1 9.41 53.95 -14.41
C MET A 1 8.18 53.19 -13.92
N ASN A 2 7.97 51.88 -14.03
CA ASN A 2 8.75 50.76 -14.53
C ASN A 2 7.78 49.59 -14.82
N GLY A 3 6.98 49.65 -15.90
CA GLY A 3 6.11 48.55 -16.32
C GLY A 3 6.85 47.30 -16.83
N LYS A 4 8.16 47.40 -17.04
CA LYS A 4 9.03 46.29 -17.49
C LYS A 4 9.41 45.32 -16.38
N TRP A 5 9.31 45.70 -15.10
CA TRP A 5 9.67 44.84 -13.97
C TRP A 5 8.59 43.81 -13.61
N LEU A 6 7.32 44.10 -13.93
CA LEU A 6 6.19 43.20 -13.67
C LEU A 6 6.26 41.93 -14.54
N TYR A 7 6.74 42.05 -15.79
CA TYR A 7 6.94 40.91 -16.68
C TYR A 7 8.09 39.98 -16.24
N VAL A 8 9.15 40.53 -15.64
CA VAL A 8 10.30 39.73 -15.18
C VAL A 8 9.92 38.83 -14.00
N VAL A 9 9.09 39.32 -13.08
CA VAL A 9 8.60 38.52 -11.93
C VAL A 9 7.62 37.42 -12.37
N LEU A 10 6.80 37.70 -13.38
CA LEU A 10 5.83 36.73 -13.90
C LEU A 10 6.50 35.61 -14.71
N VAL A 11 7.56 35.91 -15.47
CA VAL A 11 8.34 34.91 -16.21
C VAL A 11 9.19 34.03 -15.27
N PHE A 12 9.75 34.59 -14.18
CA PHE A 12 10.50 33.79 -13.19
C PHE A 12 9.62 32.80 -12.41
N SER A 13 8.35 33.14 -12.16
CA SER A 13 7.42 32.24 -11.45
C SER A 13 7.04 31.02 -12.29
N ILE A 14 6.97 31.16 -13.62
CA ILE A 14 6.66 30.04 -14.52
C ILE A 14 7.86 29.10 -14.69
N LEU A 15 9.09 29.63 -14.63
CA LEU A 15 10.32 28.84 -14.77
C LEU A 15 10.64 27.95 -13.56
N ASN A 16 10.23 28.35 -12.35
CA ASN A 16 10.39 27.51 -11.14
C ASN A 16 9.32 26.41 -11.01
N CYS A 17 8.20 26.51 -11.73
CA CYS A 17 7.15 25.50 -11.67
C CYS A 17 7.45 24.26 -12.54
N LEU A 18 8.27 24.39 -13.59
CA LEU A 18 8.60 23.26 -14.48
C LEU A 18 9.74 22.37 -13.93
N LYS A 19 10.69 22.95 -13.19
CA LYS A 19 11.94 22.27 -12.79
C LYS A 19 11.74 21.22 -11.70
N ASN A 20 10.74 21.37 -10.83
CA ASN A 20 10.44 20.37 -9.80
C ASN A 20 9.85 19.08 -10.40
N SER A 21 9.02 19.18 -11.44
CA SER A 21 8.30 18.02 -11.98
C SER A 21 9.21 16.95 -12.60
N GLU A 22 10.39 17.34 -13.10
CA GLU A 22 11.33 16.43 -13.76
C GLU A 22 12.35 15.82 -12.77
N SER A 23 12.76 16.60 -11.75
CA SER A 23 13.61 16.08 -10.67
C SER A 23 12.83 15.12 -9.75
N GLU A 24 11.56 15.41 -9.46
CA GLU A 24 10.66 14.55 -8.69
C GLU A 24 10.47 13.18 -9.36
N LYS A 25 10.28 13.15 -10.68
CA LYS A 25 10.16 11.90 -11.46
C LYS A 25 11.46 11.08 -11.46
N LYS A 26 12.62 11.74 -11.47
CA LYS A 26 13.92 11.06 -11.39
C LYS A 26 14.14 10.47 -9.99
N ASN A 27 13.77 11.21 -8.94
CA ASN A 27 13.89 10.77 -7.55
C ASN A 27 12.94 9.62 -7.23
N SER A 28 11.71 9.63 -7.75
CA SER A 28 10.76 8.53 -7.54
C SER A 28 11.23 7.21 -8.16
N LYS A 29 11.87 7.27 -9.34
CA LYS A 29 12.48 6.09 -9.96
C LYS A 29 13.61 5.52 -9.10
N ILE A 30 14.51 6.37 -8.61
CA ILE A 30 15.63 5.95 -7.73
C ILE A 30 15.09 5.28 -6.46
N LEU A 31 14.04 5.84 -5.86
CA LEU A 31 13.41 5.27 -4.66
C LEU A 31 12.77 3.91 -4.91
N ARG A 32 12.08 3.74 -6.05
CA ARG A 32 11.52 2.44 -6.46
C ARG A 32 12.61 1.39 -6.68
N ASP A 33 13.67 1.76 -7.39
CA ASP A 33 14.79 0.85 -7.67
C ASP A 33 15.47 0.44 -6.35
N ALA A 34 15.74 1.40 -5.46
CA ALA A 34 16.31 1.13 -4.14
C ALA A 34 15.42 0.21 -3.30
N PHE A 35 14.11 0.42 -3.30
CA PHE A 35 13.15 -0.44 -2.60
C PHE A 35 13.15 -1.86 -3.14
N HIS A 36 13.11 -2.04 -4.47
CA HIS A 36 13.15 -3.36 -5.10
C HIS A 36 14.48 -4.08 -4.87
N ASN A 37 15.56 -3.32 -4.71
CA ASN A 37 16.88 -3.84 -4.34
C ASN A 37 17.05 -4.08 -2.82
N GLY A 38 15.99 -3.90 -2.02
CA GLY A 38 16.01 -4.14 -0.57
C GLY A 38 16.75 -3.08 0.25
N GLN A 39 17.08 -1.92 -0.33
CA GLN A 39 17.73 -0.80 0.35
C GLN A 39 16.74 0.04 1.17
N LEU A 40 15.98 -0.62 2.05
CA LEU A 40 14.86 -0.02 2.77
C LEU A 40 15.25 1.12 3.70
N SER A 41 16.45 1.08 4.29
CA SER A 41 16.97 2.15 5.16
C SER A 41 17.18 3.45 4.38
N PHE A 42 17.76 3.37 3.20
CA PHE A 42 17.96 4.52 2.31
C PHE A 42 16.62 5.13 1.90
N VAL A 43 15.67 4.28 1.49
CA VAL A 43 14.32 4.71 1.11
C VAL A 43 13.59 5.35 2.30
N GLN A 44 13.70 4.76 3.49
CA GLN A 44 13.11 5.30 4.70
C GLN A 44 13.67 6.69 5.03
N THR A 45 14.99 6.87 4.99
CA THR A 45 15.63 8.16 5.27
C THR A 45 15.14 9.25 4.34
N ILE A 46 15.15 9.00 3.02
CA ILE A 46 14.72 10.01 2.04
C ILE A 46 13.24 10.36 2.21
N LEU A 47 12.37 9.37 2.40
CA LEU A 47 10.93 9.64 2.59
C LEU A 47 10.65 10.40 3.89
N GLN A 48 11.48 10.20 4.92
CA GLN A 48 11.38 10.94 6.16
C GLN A 48 11.86 12.39 5.99
N GLU A 49 12.98 12.61 5.30
CA GLU A 49 13.46 13.96 4.94
C GLU A 49 12.40 14.72 4.13
N ILE A 50 11.81 14.08 3.10
CA ILE A 50 10.73 14.70 2.32
C ILE A 50 9.54 15.05 3.22
N LYS A 51 9.18 14.18 4.18
CA LYS A 51 8.07 14.42 5.11
C LYS A 51 8.34 15.58 6.08
N GLU A 52 9.61 15.85 6.40
CA GLU A 52 10.02 16.99 7.22
C GLU A 52 10.00 18.30 6.41
N GLU A 53 10.26 18.23 5.10
CA GLU A 53 10.24 19.39 4.20
C GLU A 53 8.83 19.74 3.69
N ARG A 54 8.01 18.73 3.39
CA ARG A 54 6.66 18.88 2.84
C ARG A 54 5.76 17.69 3.18
N GLU A 55 4.46 17.84 2.95
CA GLU A 55 3.56 16.69 3.00
C GLU A 55 3.88 15.69 1.88
N LEU A 56 3.81 14.40 2.22
CA LEU A 56 3.95 13.33 1.24
C LEU A 56 2.73 13.31 0.32
N THR A 57 2.96 13.12 -0.97
CA THR A 57 1.89 12.80 -1.90
C THR A 57 1.25 11.47 -1.51
N GLU A 58 0.07 11.17 -2.07
CA GLU A 58 -0.62 9.91 -1.80
C GLU A 58 0.24 8.70 -2.21
N GLU A 59 0.87 8.76 -3.38
CA GLU A 59 1.75 7.70 -3.85
C GLU A 59 2.96 7.49 -2.93
N GLU A 60 3.63 8.58 -2.52
CA GLU A 60 4.75 8.52 -1.58
C GLU A 60 4.31 8.01 -0.21
N SER A 61 3.10 8.34 0.24
CA SER A 61 2.53 7.85 1.49
C SER A 61 2.31 6.35 1.45
N LEU A 62 1.75 5.83 0.34
CA LEU A 62 1.57 4.39 0.13
C LEU A 62 2.93 3.68 0.06
N PHE A 63 3.91 4.29 -0.60
CA PHE A 63 5.25 3.74 -0.72
C PHE A 63 6.01 3.72 0.61
N TYR A 64 5.89 4.80 1.39
CA TYR A 64 6.41 4.89 2.74
C TYR A 64 5.78 3.85 3.66
N PHE A 65 4.46 3.65 3.56
CA PHE A 65 3.75 2.61 4.31
C PHE A 65 4.30 1.21 4.04
N LYS A 66 4.54 0.87 2.78
CA LYS A 66 5.20 -0.40 2.41
C LYS A 66 6.60 -0.50 3.00
N THR A 67 7.40 0.57 2.91
CA THR A 67 8.75 0.63 3.47
C THR A 67 8.74 0.37 4.98
N LEU A 68 7.81 0.97 5.73
CA LEU A 68 7.67 0.76 7.17
C LEU A 68 7.29 -0.69 7.50
N PHE A 69 6.41 -1.30 6.70
CA PHE A 69 6.04 -2.71 6.86
C PHE A 69 7.26 -3.63 6.72
N TYR A 70 8.00 -3.52 5.62
CA TYR A 70 9.15 -4.39 5.35
C TYR A 70 10.33 -4.11 6.28
N SER A 71 10.42 -2.90 6.84
CA SER A 71 11.43 -2.53 7.83
C SER A 71 11.04 -2.88 9.27
N GLY A 72 9.83 -3.41 9.49
CA GLY A 72 9.34 -3.80 10.82
C GLY A 72 9.05 -2.64 11.77
N LYS A 73 8.83 -1.42 11.26
CA LYS A 73 8.61 -0.20 12.04
C LYS A 73 7.14 -0.06 12.46
N TRP A 74 6.67 -0.97 13.31
CA TRP A 74 5.24 -1.14 13.61
C TRP A 74 4.53 0.09 14.19
N LYS A 75 5.19 0.84 15.08
CA LYS A 75 4.58 2.04 15.70
C LYS A 75 4.28 3.11 14.65
N GLU A 76 5.26 3.40 13.79
CA GLU A 76 5.13 4.36 12.68
C GLU A 76 4.12 3.86 11.65
N PHE A 77 4.16 2.56 11.34
CA PHE A 77 3.25 1.91 10.40
C PHE A 77 1.78 2.08 10.81
N PHE A 78 1.43 1.75 12.06
CA PHE A 78 0.05 1.88 12.53
C PHE A 78 -0.40 3.34 12.68
N SER A 79 0.52 4.26 12.96
CA SER A 79 0.23 5.70 12.94
C SER A 79 -0.14 6.15 11.52
N LEU A 80 0.67 5.76 10.52
CA LEU A 80 0.45 6.15 9.13
C LEU A 80 -0.83 5.55 8.54
N TRP A 81 -1.26 4.35 8.98
CA TRP A 81 -2.54 3.75 8.57
C TRP A 81 -3.75 4.68 8.75
N THR A 82 -3.76 5.44 9.84
CA THR A 82 -4.85 6.37 10.15
C THR A 82 -4.86 7.60 9.24
N GLN A 83 -3.71 7.94 8.65
CA GLN A 83 -3.51 9.12 7.80
C GLN A 83 -3.77 8.82 6.32
N ILE A 84 -3.66 7.56 5.90
CA ILE A 84 -3.88 7.16 4.51
C ILE A 84 -5.38 7.16 4.19
N ASN A 85 -5.78 8.02 3.26
CA ASN A 85 -7.15 8.09 2.75
C ASN A 85 -7.50 6.87 1.89
N THR A 86 -6.65 6.56 0.92
CA THR A 86 -6.89 5.48 -0.05
C THR A 86 -6.28 4.17 0.41
N LYS A 87 -7.14 3.23 0.82
CA LYS A 87 -6.75 1.90 1.29
C LYS A 87 -6.99 0.88 0.19
N THR A 88 -6.01 0.73 -0.70
CA THR A 88 -6.06 -0.30 -1.75
C THR A 88 -6.05 -1.71 -1.14
N PRO A 89 -6.50 -2.75 -1.88
CA PRO A 89 -6.52 -4.12 -1.38
C PRO A 89 -5.18 -4.57 -0.79
N GLU A 90 -4.07 -4.28 -1.49
CA GLU A 90 -2.72 -4.61 -1.03
C GLU A 90 -2.40 -3.98 0.34
N ILE A 91 -2.79 -2.71 0.53
CA ILE A 91 -2.51 -1.94 1.74
C ILE A 91 -3.34 -2.45 2.92
N VAL A 92 -4.59 -2.84 2.68
CA VAL A 92 -5.42 -3.54 3.67
C VAL A 92 -4.80 -4.87 4.08
N LEU A 93 -4.34 -5.67 3.11
CA LEU A 93 -3.68 -6.95 3.40
C LEU A 93 -2.40 -6.76 4.23
N LEU A 94 -1.58 -5.76 3.90
CA LEU A 94 -0.39 -5.41 4.68
C LEU A 94 -0.74 -4.99 6.11
N TYR A 95 -1.80 -4.19 6.29
CA TYR A 95 -2.27 -3.81 7.62
C TYR A 95 -2.64 -5.02 8.48
N PHE A 96 -3.46 -5.94 7.97
CA PHE A 96 -3.84 -7.14 8.72
C PHE A 96 -2.67 -8.11 8.95
N LYS A 97 -1.73 -8.19 8.01
CA LYS A 97 -0.44 -8.89 8.24
C LYS A 97 0.30 -8.27 9.41
N ALA A 98 0.42 -6.95 9.45
CA ALA A 98 1.08 -6.21 10.53
C ALA A 98 0.41 -6.46 11.89
N VAL A 99 -0.93 -6.45 11.94
CA VAL A 99 -1.70 -6.78 13.16
C VAL A 99 -1.34 -8.17 13.69
N LEU A 100 -1.14 -9.14 12.80
CA LEU A 100 -0.78 -10.52 13.19
C LEU A 100 0.70 -10.67 13.61
N ILE A 101 1.64 -10.02 12.90
CA ILE A 101 3.08 -10.22 13.10
C ILE A 101 3.69 -9.31 14.17
N SER A 102 3.17 -8.09 14.34
CA SER A 102 3.75 -7.08 15.24
C SER A 102 3.66 -7.46 16.71
N LYS A 103 2.70 -8.33 17.07
CA LYS A 103 2.33 -8.70 18.45
C LYS A 103 1.97 -7.49 19.35
N GLN A 104 1.75 -6.32 18.77
CA GLN A 104 1.32 -5.12 19.48
C GLN A 104 -0.19 -5.19 19.74
N PRO A 105 -0.69 -4.65 20.86
CA PRO A 105 -2.12 -4.54 21.11
C PRO A 105 -2.70 -3.45 20.20
N VAL A 106 -3.14 -3.84 19.00
CA VAL A 106 -3.81 -2.95 18.04
C VAL A 106 -5.31 -3.24 18.08
N LEU A 107 -6.09 -2.20 18.36
CA LEU A 107 -7.55 -2.24 18.24
C LEU A 107 -7.90 -1.97 16.77
N VAL A 108 -8.39 -2.98 16.09
CA VAL A 108 -8.90 -2.87 14.71
C VAL A 108 -10.33 -2.35 14.79
N SER A 109 -10.65 -1.29 14.04
CA SER A 109 -12.01 -0.76 14.01
C SER A 109 -12.93 -1.63 13.15
N THR A 110 -14.24 -1.48 13.35
CA THR A 110 -15.27 -2.16 12.55
C THR A 110 -15.19 -1.82 11.06
N GLU A 111 -14.78 -0.60 10.73
CA GLU A 111 -14.61 -0.14 9.35
C GLU A 111 -13.43 -0.80 8.67
N ASP A 112 -12.33 -1.01 9.41
CA ASP A 112 -11.14 -1.68 8.89
C ASP A 112 -11.35 -3.19 8.75
N GLU A 113 -12.11 -3.81 9.66
CA GLU A 113 -12.57 -5.19 9.50
C GLU A 113 -13.44 -5.36 8.25
N LYS A 114 -14.38 -4.43 8.02
CA LYS A 114 -15.22 -4.44 6.81
C LYS A 114 -14.39 -4.43 5.53
N LYS A 115 -13.33 -3.61 5.46
CA LYS A 115 -12.42 -3.59 4.31
C LYS A 115 -11.76 -4.94 4.06
N LEU A 116 -11.45 -5.73 5.09
CA LEU A 116 -10.94 -7.09 4.91
C LEU A 116 -12.02 -8.05 4.42
N LEU A 117 -13.24 -7.93 4.96
CA LEU A 117 -14.39 -8.74 4.53
C LEU A 117 -14.71 -8.55 3.05
N ASP A 118 -14.64 -7.30 2.57
CA ASP A 118 -14.88 -6.95 1.17
C ASP A 118 -13.85 -7.61 0.23
N LEU A 119 -12.67 -7.97 0.73
CA LEU A 119 -11.61 -8.65 -0.04
C LEU A 119 -11.75 -10.17 -0.08
N LEU A 120 -12.59 -10.78 0.76
CA LEU A 120 -12.74 -12.25 0.82
C LEU A 120 -13.15 -12.89 -0.51
N PRO A 121 -14.07 -12.32 -1.32
CA PRO A 121 -14.49 -12.93 -2.58
C PRO A 121 -13.41 -12.93 -3.66
N ILE A 122 -12.43 -12.02 -3.56
CA ILE A 122 -11.46 -11.72 -4.61
C ILE A 122 -10.02 -12.11 -4.27
N SER A 123 -9.73 -12.37 -2.98
CA SER A 123 -8.38 -12.66 -2.52
C SER A 123 -8.37 -13.85 -1.55
N PRO A 124 -7.83 -15.01 -1.96
CA PRO A 124 -7.59 -16.14 -1.06
C PRO A 124 -6.72 -15.75 0.15
N GLU A 125 -5.84 -14.76 -0.02
CA GLU A 125 -4.99 -14.25 1.06
C GLU A 125 -5.81 -13.50 2.12
N ALA A 126 -6.78 -12.66 1.72
CA ALA A 126 -7.67 -11.96 2.66
C ALA A 126 -8.38 -12.96 3.59
N CYS A 127 -8.76 -14.10 3.04
CA CYS A 127 -9.43 -15.15 3.77
C CYS A 127 -8.53 -15.80 4.81
N LEU A 128 -7.29 -16.13 4.45
CA LEU A 128 -6.32 -16.67 5.39
C LEU A 128 -6.04 -15.67 6.53
N LEU A 129 -5.94 -14.37 6.20
CA LEU A 129 -5.75 -13.32 7.19
C LEU A 129 -6.96 -13.21 8.12
N TYR A 130 -8.18 -13.20 7.59
CA TYR A 130 -9.40 -13.12 8.39
C TYR A 130 -9.53 -14.31 9.36
N LEU A 131 -9.25 -15.53 8.89
CA LEU A 131 -9.28 -16.73 9.75
C LEU A 131 -8.22 -16.68 10.86
N LYS A 132 -7.02 -16.18 10.58
CA LYS A 132 -5.96 -16.01 11.60
C LYS A 132 -6.28 -14.89 12.58
N TYR A 133 -6.83 -13.79 12.08
CA TYR A 133 -7.20 -12.61 12.87
C TYR A 133 -8.28 -12.93 13.90
N GLN A 134 -9.31 -13.67 13.52
CA GLN A 134 -10.43 -14.02 14.39
C GLN A 134 -10.04 -14.83 15.64
N LYS A 135 -8.81 -15.38 15.73
CA LYS A 135 -8.16 -16.06 16.89
C LYS A 135 -8.96 -17.15 17.64
N LYS A 136 -10.23 -17.36 17.37
CA LYS A 136 -11.01 -18.51 17.80
C LYS A 136 -10.56 -19.67 16.95
N GLY A 137 -10.03 -20.72 17.60
CA GLY A 137 -9.53 -21.93 16.95
C GLY A 137 -10.43 -22.32 15.79
N THR A 138 -9.97 -22.02 14.58
CA THR A 138 -10.77 -22.15 13.37
C THR A 138 -11.09 -23.63 13.25
N SER A 139 -12.38 -24.00 13.30
CA SER A 139 -12.74 -25.42 13.26
C SER A 139 -12.18 -26.02 11.97
N SER A 140 -11.73 -27.28 12.02
CA SER A 140 -11.19 -27.95 10.82
C SER A 140 -12.20 -27.95 9.66
N LYS A 141 -13.50 -27.87 9.97
CA LYS A 141 -14.61 -27.72 9.02
C LYS A 141 -14.57 -26.37 8.29
N GLN A 142 -14.34 -25.26 8.98
CA GLN A 142 -14.19 -23.94 8.34
C GLN A 142 -12.98 -23.89 7.42
N LYS A 143 -11.85 -24.48 7.83
CA LYS A 143 -10.66 -24.61 6.96
C LYS A 143 -10.94 -25.44 5.71
N LYS A 144 -11.66 -26.58 5.85
CA LYS A 144 -12.05 -27.44 4.73
C LYS A 144 -13.03 -26.75 3.77
N LEU A 145 -14.02 -26.03 4.31
CA LEU A 145 -14.93 -25.19 3.53
C LEU A 145 -14.18 -24.11 2.76
N PHE A 146 -13.18 -23.48 3.39
CA PHE A 146 -12.35 -22.48 2.73
C PHE A 146 -11.52 -23.07 1.58
N LEU A 147 -10.87 -24.21 1.81
CA LEU A 147 -10.14 -24.93 0.78
C LEU A 147 -11.05 -25.37 -0.38
N ALA A 148 -12.29 -25.78 -0.08
CA ALA A 148 -13.28 -26.12 -1.10
C ALA A 148 -13.70 -24.90 -1.92
N GLN A 149 -13.91 -23.74 -1.29
CA GLN A 149 -14.18 -22.49 -2.00
C GLN A 149 -12.98 -22.03 -2.83
N GLY A 150 -11.75 -22.17 -2.32
CA GLY A 150 -10.54 -21.90 -3.10
C GLY A 150 -10.42 -22.78 -4.34
N LYS A 151 -10.76 -24.08 -4.23
CA LYS A 151 -10.79 -24.99 -5.39
C LYS A 151 -11.88 -24.63 -6.40
N LEU A 152 -13.06 -24.23 -5.92
CA LEU A 152 -14.14 -23.76 -6.80
C LEU A 152 -13.72 -22.49 -7.55
N PHE A 153 -13.11 -21.54 -6.85
CA PHE A 153 -12.58 -20.33 -7.46
C PHE A 153 -11.52 -20.64 -8.53
N GLN A 154 -10.57 -21.54 -8.23
CA GLN A 154 -9.60 -22.00 -9.23
C GLN A 154 -10.29 -22.62 -10.45
N THR A 155 -11.32 -23.44 -10.24
CA THR A 155 -12.09 -24.04 -11.33
C THR A 155 -12.78 -22.98 -12.21
N HIS A 156 -13.24 -21.89 -11.61
CA HIS A 156 -13.81 -20.76 -12.36
C HIS A 156 -12.75 -20.01 -13.17
N ILE A 157 -11.56 -19.81 -12.60
CA ILE A 157 -10.42 -19.21 -13.31
C ILE A 157 -9.97 -20.11 -14.48
N ASP A 158 -9.87 -21.42 -14.27
CA ASP A 158 -9.47 -22.37 -15.31
C ASP A 158 -10.48 -22.36 -16.47
N ARG A 159 -11.78 -22.31 -16.17
CA ARG A 159 -12.84 -22.16 -17.19
C ARG A 159 -12.72 -20.85 -17.96
N LEU A 160 -12.49 -19.74 -17.27
CA LEU A 160 -12.23 -18.45 -17.91
C LEU A 160 -11.00 -18.51 -18.82
N GLY A 161 -9.92 -19.17 -18.40
CA GLY A 161 -8.74 -19.40 -19.22
C GLY A 161 -9.03 -20.21 -20.48
N ILE A 162 -9.90 -21.23 -20.40
CA ILE A 162 -10.36 -22.01 -21.56
C ILE A 162 -11.22 -21.13 -22.50
N GLU A 163 -12.17 -20.37 -21.95
CA GLU A 163 -13.04 -19.49 -22.74
C GLU A 163 -12.27 -18.37 -23.45
N LEU A 164 -11.20 -17.88 -22.83
CA LEU A 164 -10.29 -16.89 -23.41
C LEU A 164 -9.25 -17.51 -24.38
N GLY A 165 -9.19 -18.85 -24.49
CA GLY A 165 -8.24 -19.56 -25.34
C GLY A 165 -6.80 -19.58 -24.82
N GLU A 166 -6.59 -19.18 -23.56
CA GLU A 166 -5.29 -19.17 -22.88
C GLU A 166 -4.90 -20.54 -22.34
N MET A 167 -5.88 -21.41 -22.07
CA MET A 167 -5.70 -22.81 -21.68
C MET A 167 -6.46 -23.73 -22.64
N LYS A 168 -5.84 -24.87 -23.01
CA LYS A 168 -6.45 -25.90 -23.87
C LYS A 168 -7.21 -26.94 -23.06
#